data_AF-A0A522SCB5-F1
#
_entry.id   AF-A0A522SCB5-F1
#
_cell.length_a   1.000
_cell.length_b   1.000
_cell.length_c   1.000
_cell.angle_alpha   90.00
_cell.angle_beta   90.00
_cell.angle_gamma   90.00
#
_symmetry.space_group_name_H-M   'P 1'
#
loop_
_entity.id
_entity.type
_entity.pdbx_description
1 polymer ?
#
loop_
_entity_poly.entity_id
_entity_poly.type
_entity_poly.pdbx_seq_one_letter_code
_entity_poly.pdbx_strand_id
1 'polypeptide(L)'
;MQVINALGIYHLLYIILIYASFAFIISMIREIVKDIEDIKGDAQLGCRTLPVVYGINAGKDLSCLLSWILITLIIFVQILIFSYHWYFIILYLLLLVQLPLITVIKRLGRAATPEDFHHISSFVKLIMLTGIISMIFFNFY
;
A
#
# COMPACT_ATOMS: atom_id res chain seq x y z
N MET A 1 -10.56 36.80 3.68
CA MET A 1 -9.15 36.39 3.54
C MET A 1 -8.78 35.23 4.49
N GLN A 2 -8.95 35.34 5.82
CA GLN A 2 -8.59 34.25 6.76
C GLN A 2 -9.42 32.96 6.59
N VAL A 3 -10.73 33.07 6.33
CA VAL A 3 -11.62 31.89 6.16
C VAL A 3 -11.30 31.08 4.90
N ILE A 4 -10.94 31.76 3.80
CA ILE A 4 -10.56 31.12 2.53
C ILE A 4 -9.22 30.37 2.68
N ASN A 5 -8.27 30.97 3.40
CA ASN A 5 -7.02 30.28 3.74
C ASN A 5 -7.24 29.08 4.65
N ALA A 6 -8.13 29.19 5.65
CA ALA A 6 -8.43 28.07 6.55
C ALA A 6 -9.04 26.89 5.77
N LEU A 7 -10.03 27.14 4.90
CA LEU A 7 -10.66 26.11 4.07
C LEU A 7 -9.65 25.40 3.15
N GLY A 8 -8.74 26.16 2.53
CA GLY A 8 -7.65 25.62 1.71
C GLY A 8 -6.67 24.76 2.52
N ILE A 9 -6.34 25.16 3.76
CA ILE A 9 -5.48 24.40 4.66
C ILE A 9 -6.14 23.08 5.07
N TYR A 10 -7.43 23.07 5.40
CA TYR A 10 -8.16 21.84 5.74
C TYR A 10 -8.20 20.86 4.57
N HIS A 11 -8.38 21.36 3.34
CA HIS A 11 -8.37 20.51 2.15
C HIS A 11 -6.98 19.89 1.88
N LEU A 12 -5.92 20.70 2.00
CA LEU A 12 -4.54 20.22 1.86
C LEU A 12 -4.21 19.15 2.90
N LEU A 13 -4.57 19.39 4.17
CA LEU A 13 -4.37 18.44 5.27
C LEU A 13 -5.10 17.11 5.01
N TYR A 14 -6.31 17.16 4.46
CA TYR A 14 -7.08 15.96 4.13
C TYR A 14 -6.39 15.11 3.05
N ILE A 15 -5.91 15.75 1.97
CA ILE A 15 -5.17 15.07 0.90
C ILE A 15 -3.87 14.47 1.45
N ILE A 16 -3.10 15.25 2.21
CA ILE A 16 -1.85 14.79 2.84
C ILE A 16 -2.13 13.59 3.74
N LEU A 17 -3.19 13.63 4.54
CA LEU A 17 -3.54 12.54 5.46
C LEU A 17 -3.86 11.26 4.69
N ILE A 18 -4.64 11.33 3.61
CA ILE A 18 -4.97 10.16 2.77
C ILE A 18 -3.69 9.55 2.19
N TYR A 19 -2.83 10.37 1.58
CA TYR A 19 -1.58 9.89 0.99
C TYR A 19 -0.59 9.38 2.03
N ALA A 20 -0.55 9.99 3.23
CA ALA A 20 0.27 9.52 4.34
C ALA A 20 -0.23 8.16 4.84
N SER A 21 -1.55 7.97 5.01
CA SER A 21 -2.14 6.67 5.37
C SER A 21 -1.85 5.61 4.32
N PHE A 22 -2.01 5.94 3.03
CA PHE A 22 -1.64 5.05 1.93
C PHE A 22 -0.15 4.64 2.00
N ALA A 23 0.74 5.63 2.06
CA ALA A 23 2.19 5.43 2.07
C ALA A 23 2.64 4.62 3.29
N PHE A 24 2.03 4.87 4.46
CA PHE A 24 2.29 4.13 5.68
C PHE A 24 1.91 2.66 5.52
N ILE A 25 0.67 2.36 5.11
CA ILE A 25 0.19 0.97 4.98
C ILE A 25 1.01 0.19 3.94
N ILE A 26 1.25 0.76 2.76
CA ILE A 26 2.01 0.07 1.70
C ILE A 26 3.47 -0.15 2.10
N SER A 27 4.09 0.80 2.82
CA SER A 27 5.45 0.64 3.35
C SER A 27 5.50 -0.44 4.43
N MET A 28 4.47 -0.53 5.27
CA MET A 28 4.36 -1.57 6.29
C MET A 28 4.21 -2.96 5.67
N ILE A 29 3.39 -3.10 4.61
CA ILE A 29 3.30 -4.34 3.83
C ILE A 29 4.68 -4.72 3.28
N ARG A 30 5.41 -3.78 2.68
CA ARG A 30 6.75 -4.03 2.14
C ARG A 30 7.71 -4.54 3.21
N GLU A 31 7.73 -3.90 4.38
CA GLU A 31 8.63 -4.30 5.46
C GLU A 31 8.30 -5.70 5.96
N ILE A 32 7.03 -6.02 6.20
CA ILE A 32 6.63 -7.37 6.64
C ILE A 32 7.02 -8.43 5.60
N VAL A 33 6.79 -8.16 4.30
CA VAL A 33 7.17 -9.10 3.23
C VAL A 33 8.69 -9.28 3.17
N LYS A 34 9.45 -8.21 3.38
CA LYS A 34 10.91 -8.26 3.43
C LYS A 34 11.42 -9.00 4.67
N ASP A 35 10.82 -8.81 5.84
CA ASP A 35 11.17 -9.57 7.05
C ASP A 35 10.93 -11.08 6.86
N ILE A 36 9.94 -11.46 6.04
CA ILE A 36 9.70 -12.87 5.68
C ILE A 36 10.79 -13.39 4.72
N GLU A 37 11.19 -12.58 3.75
CA GLU A 37 12.30 -12.88 2.83
C GLU A 37 13.60 -13.13 3.60
N ASP A 38 13.90 -12.27 4.58
CA ASP A 38 15.15 -12.25 5.34
C ASP A 38 15.14 -13.12 6.60
N ILE A 39 14.07 -13.90 6.85
CA ILE A 39 13.82 -14.65 8.09
C ILE A 39 15.00 -15.54 8.55
N LYS A 40 15.74 -16.15 7.61
CA LYS A 40 16.90 -17.01 7.93
C LYS A 40 18.10 -16.20 8.39
N GLY A 41 18.33 -15.03 7.78
CA GLY A 41 19.40 -14.12 8.19
C GLY A 41 19.09 -13.51 9.55
N ASP A 42 17.86 -13.05 9.73
CA ASP A 42 17.38 -12.48 10.99
C ASP A 42 17.48 -13.47 12.15
N ALA A 43 17.12 -14.73 11.93
CA ALA A 43 17.22 -15.78 12.94
C ALA A 43 18.67 -16.07 13.35
N GLN A 44 19.61 -16.02 12.42
CA GLN A 44 21.04 -16.21 12.71
C GLN A 44 21.65 -15.01 13.45
N LEU A 45 21.14 -13.81 13.19
CA LEU A 45 21.55 -12.57 13.86
C LEU A 45 20.86 -12.34 15.21
N GLY A 46 19.91 -13.21 15.59
CA GLY A 46 19.15 -13.09 16.84
C GLY A 46 18.08 -11.98 16.82
N CYS A 47 17.71 -11.49 15.63
CA CYS A 47 16.66 -10.49 15.45
C CYS A 47 15.28 -11.10 15.74
N ARG A 48 14.46 -10.40 16.52
CA ARG A 48 13.08 -10.82 16.86
C ARG A 48 12.07 -10.09 15.99
N THR A 49 12.00 -10.45 14.70
CA THR A 49 10.97 -9.93 13.78
C THR A 49 9.69 -10.77 13.89
N LEU A 50 8.56 -10.20 13.46
CA LEU A 50 7.25 -10.87 13.50
C LEU A 50 7.27 -12.27 12.86
N PRO A 51 7.86 -12.47 11.66
CA PRO A 51 7.91 -13.80 11.06
C PRO A 51 8.90 -14.75 11.77
N VAL A 52 9.95 -14.25 12.44
CA VAL A 52 10.86 -15.09 13.23
C VAL A 52 10.17 -15.63 14.49
N VAL A 53 9.35 -14.81 15.16
CA VAL A 53 8.68 -15.19 16.41
C VAL A 53 7.39 -15.99 16.16
N TYR A 54 6.56 -15.55 15.22
CA TYR A 54 5.22 -16.11 14.97
C TYR A 54 5.14 -16.98 13.71
N GLY A 55 6.24 -17.10 12.97
CA GLY A 55 6.32 -17.86 11.72
C GLY A 55 5.89 -17.06 10.49
N ILE A 56 6.22 -17.61 9.32
CA ILE A 56 5.97 -17.01 8.00
C ILE A 56 4.46 -16.75 7.77
N ASN A 57 3.60 -17.66 8.24
CA ASN A 57 2.16 -17.56 8.05
C ASN A 57 1.57 -16.32 8.72
N ALA A 58 2.03 -15.95 9.92
CA ALA A 58 1.57 -14.75 10.60
C ALA A 58 1.91 -13.47 9.82
N GLY A 59 3.12 -13.40 9.23
CA GLY A 59 3.52 -12.29 8.37
C GLY A 59 2.70 -12.22 7.07
N LYS A 60 2.39 -13.38 6.47
CA LYS A 60 1.52 -13.48 5.28
C LYS A 60 0.11 -12.98 5.60
N ASP A 61 -0.49 -13.44 6.69
CA ASP A 61 -1.84 -13.07 7.09
C ASP A 61 -1.96 -11.58 7.40
N LEU A 62 -0.98 -11.02 8.12
CA LEU A 62 -0.92 -9.59 8.39
C LEU A 62 -0.76 -8.76 7.10
N SER A 63 0.13 -9.18 6.19
CA SER A 63 0.32 -8.51 4.89
C SER A 63 -0.95 -8.56 4.03
N CYS A 64 -1.66 -9.69 4.03
CA CYS A 64 -2.94 -9.84 3.34
C CYS A 64 -4.02 -8.94 3.95
N LEU A 65 -4.13 -8.88 5.28
CA LEU A 65 -5.07 -8.02 5.98
C LEU A 65 -4.83 -6.54 5.64
N LEU A 66 -3.58 -6.10 5.72
CA LEU A 66 -3.20 -4.72 5.38
C LEU A 66 -3.47 -4.40 3.91
N SER A 67 -3.24 -5.34 3.00
CA SER A 67 -3.56 -5.17 1.59
C SER A 67 -5.06 -4.98 1.37
N TRP A 68 -5.93 -5.70 2.10
CA TRP A 68 -7.38 -5.50 2.05
C TRP A 68 -7.82 -4.16 2.64
N ILE A 69 -7.21 -3.73 3.74
CA ILE A 69 -7.44 -2.40 4.33
C ILE A 69 -7.08 -1.32 3.30
N LEU A 70 -5.95 -1.45 2.63
CA LEU A 70 -5.49 -0.51 1.61
C LEU A 70 -6.43 -0.46 0.40
N ILE A 71 -6.90 -1.61 -0.09
CA ILE A 71 -7.89 -1.68 -1.17
C ILE A 71 -9.17 -0.96 -0.76
N THR A 72 -9.67 -1.22 0.45
CA THR A 72 -10.88 -0.57 0.98
C THR A 72 -10.71 0.95 1.07
N LEU A 73 -9.54 1.42 1.53
CA LEU A 73 -9.22 2.85 1.59
C LEU A 73 -9.26 3.49 0.19
N ILE A 74 -8.69 2.82 -0.82
CA ILE A 74 -8.71 3.31 -2.21
C ILE A 74 -10.15 3.34 -2.76
N ILE A 75 -10.97 2.32 -2.48
CA ILE A 75 -12.39 2.29 -2.88
C ILE A 75 -13.15 3.47 -2.25
N PHE A 76 -12.91 3.73 -0.97
CA PHE A 76 -13.52 4.87 -0.27
C PHE A 76 -13.16 6.20 -0.97
N VAL A 77 -11.88 6.41 -1.31
CA VAL A 77 -11.45 7.59 -2.07
C VAL A 77 -12.12 7.66 -3.45
N GLN A 78 -12.20 6.54 -4.18
CA GLN A 78 -12.87 6.47 -5.48
C GLN A 78 -14.35 6.89 -5.40
N ILE A 79 -15.07 6.50 -4.34
CA ILE A 79 -16.47 6.91 -4.12
C ILE A 79 -16.57 8.43 -3.91
N LEU A 80 -15.64 9.03 -3.16
CA LEU A 80 -15.63 10.48 -2.93
C LEU A 80 -15.41 11.27 -4.22
N ILE A 81 -14.48 10.82 -5.08
CA ILE A 81 -14.15 11.51 -6.33
C ILE A 81 -15.12 11.20 -7.48
N PHE A 82 -15.94 10.16 -7.34
CA PHE A 82 -16.92 9.77 -8.37
C PHE A 82 -17.92 10.90 -8.67
N SER A 83 -18.36 11.62 -7.64
CA SER A 83 -19.26 12.78 -7.77
C SER A 83 -18.66 13.93 -8.58
N TYR A 84 -17.33 14.01 -8.67
CA TYR A 84 -16.61 15.03 -9.44
C TYR A 84 -16.31 14.60 -10.89
N HIS A 85 -16.80 13.42 -11.31
CA HIS A 85 -16.62 12.87 -12.66
C HIS A 85 -15.15 12.63 -13.06
N TRP A 86 -14.27 12.39 -12.09
CA TRP A 86 -12.84 12.11 -12.30
C TRP A 86 -12.59 10.65 -12.70
N TYR A 87 -13.26 10.18 -13.75
CA TYR A 87 -13.23 8.78 -14.19
C TYR A 87 -11.82 8.29 -14.55
N PHE A 88 -10.98 9.18 -15.08
CA PHE A 88 -9.60 8.84 -15.44
C PHE A 88 -8.76 8.42 -14.22
N ILE A 89 -8.86 9.16 -13.11
CA ILE A 89 -8.12 8.86 -11.87
C ILE A 89 -8.65 7.56 -11.25
N ILE A 90 -9.96 7.36 -11.25
CA ILE A 90 -10.58 6.12 -10.76
C ILE A 90 -10.04 4.92 -11.53
N LEU A 91 -10.03 4.99 -12.87
CA LEU A 91 -9.53 3.93 -13.74
C LEU A 91 -8.03 3.69 -13.53
N TYR A 92 -7.24 4.76 -13.39
CA TYR A 92 -5.80 4.67 -13.10
C TYR A 92 -5.54 3.91 -11.79
N LEU A 93 -6.19 4.30 -10.69
CA LEU A 93 -6.02 3.66 -9.38
C LEU A 93 -6.50 2.21 -9.40
N LEU A 94 -7.57 1.91 -10.14
CA LEU A 94 -8.08 0.56 -10.27
C LEU A 94 -7.07 -0.35 -10.99
N LEU A 95 -6.54 0.09 -12.13
CA LEU A 95 -5.66 -0.72 -12.97
C LEU A 95 -4.22 -0.82 -12.44
N LEU A 96 -3.66 0.28 -11.91
CA LEU A 96 -2.24 0.35 -11.54
C LEU A 96 -1.96 0.21 -10.04
N VAL A 97 -2.99 0.19 -9.19
CA VAL A 97 -2.82 0.03 -7.74
C VAL A 97 -3.67 -1.13 -7.21
N GLN A 98 -5.00 -1.10 -7.37
CA GLN A 98 -5.90 -2.13 -6.82
C GLN A 98 -5.68 -3.51 -7.45
N LEU A 99 -5.66 -3.63 -8.78
CA LEU A 99 -5.42 -4.91 -9.44
C LEU A 99 -4.05 -5.52 -9.08
N PRO A 100 -2.95 -4.76 -9.11
CA PRO A 100 -1.66 -5.22 -8.60
C PRO A 100 -1.69 -5.66 -7.14
N LEU A 101 -2.37 -4.93 -6.24
CA LEU A 101 -2.54 -5.32 -4.84
C LEU A 101 -3.27 -6.67 -4.70
N ILE A 102 -4.32 -6.90 -5.49
CA ILE A 102 -5.02 -8.19 -5.50
C ILE A 102 -4.08 -9.31 -5.95
N THR A 103 -3.22 -9.06 -6.93
CA THR A 103 -2.19 -10.04 -7.33
C THR A 103 -1.14 -10.28 -6.24
N VAL A 104 -0.77 -9.26 -5.44
CA VAL A 104 0.09 -9.42 -4.27
C VAL A 104 -0.55 -10.37 -3.25
N ILE A 105 -1.83 -10.18 -2.92
CA ILE A 105 -2.57 -11.06 -1.99
C ILE A 105 -2.55 -12.52 -2.49
N LYS A 106 -2.85 -12.74 -3.77
CA LYS A 106 -2.85 -14.09 -4.36
C LYS A 106 -1.46 -14.73 -4.36
N ARG A 107 -0.41 -13.96 -4.66
CA ARG A 107 0.98 -14.43 -4.66
C ARG A 107 1.46 -14.73 -3.25
N LEU A 108 1.14 -13.89 -2.26
CA LEU A 108 1.45 -14.11 -0.85
C LEU A 108 0.90 -15.46 -0.39
N GLY A 109 -0.35 -15.79 -0.70
CA GLY A 109 -0.95 -17.07 -0.34
C GLY A 109 -0.14 -18.28 -0.84
N ARG A 110 0.39 -18.21 -2.06
CA ARG A 110 1.15 -19.29 -2.73
C ARG A 110 2.65 -19.29 -2.44
N ALA A 111 3.22 -18.16 -2.02
CA ALA A 111 4.65 -18.01 -1.78
C ALA A 111 5.13 -18.92 -0.64
N ALA A 112 6.23 -19.62 -0.90
CA ALA A 112 6.86 -20.54 0.04
C ALA A 112 8.39 -20.38 0.10
N THR A 113 9.00 -19.75 -0.92
CA THR A 113 10.45 -19.58 -1.01
C THR A 113 10.85 -18.10 -0.79
N PRO A 114 12.07 -17.82 -0.29
CA PRO A 114 12.57 -16.46 -0.16
C PRO A 114 12.55 -15.67 -1.48
N GLU A 115 12.83 -16.34 -2.61
CA GLU A 115 12.77 -15.72 -3.94
C GLU A 115 11.35 -15.24 -4.30
N ASP A 116 10.31 -15.99 -3.92
CA ASP A 116 8.92 -15.55 -4.09
C ASP A 116 8.67 -14.25 -3.32
N PHE A 117 9.13 -14.16 -2.08
CA PHE A 117 8.96 -12.97 -1.23
C PHE A 117 9.77 -11.79 -1.78
N HIS A 118 10.95 -12.02 -2.32
CA HIS A 118 11.73 -11.00 -3.01
C HIS A 118 10.98 -10.40 -4.22
N HIS A 119 10.38 -11.27 -5.04
CA HIS A 119 9.55 -10.83 -6.17
C HIS A 119 8.31 -10.07 -5.71
N ILE A 120 7.65 -10.50 -4.63
CA ILE A 120 6.50 -9.80 -4.07
C ILE A 120 6.92 -8.43 -3.52
N SER A 121 8.00 -8.34 -2.75
CA SER A 121 8.53 -7.09 -2.19
C SER A 121 8.89 -6.09 -3.29
N SER A 122 9.57 -6.56 -4.34
CA SER A 122 9.89 -5.76 -5.53
C SER A 122 8.63 -5.29 -6.27
N PHE A 123 7.61 -6.13 -6.36
CA PHE A 123 6.35 -5.76 -6.99
C PHE A 123 5.56 -4.73 -6.15
N VAL A 124 5.56 -4.87 -4.82
CA VAL A 124 5.00 -3.86 -3.90
C VAL A 124 5.72 -2.51 -4.07
N LYS A 125 7.04 -2.50 -4.25
CA LYS A 125 7.80 -1.27 -4.55
C LYS A 125 7.34 -0.59 -5.84
N LEU A 126 6.99 -1.36 -6.87
CA LEU A 126 6.43 -0.83 -8.11
C LEU A 126 5.03 -0.22 -7.88
N ILE A 127 4.19 -0.88 -7.08
CA ILE A 127 2.86 -0.36 -6.69
C ILE A 127 2.99 0.95 -5.89
N MET A 128 3.99 1.06 -5.01
CA MET A 128 4.29 2.30 -4.30
C MET A 128 4.61 3.42 -5.28
N LEU A 129 5.44 3.14 -6.29
CA LEU A 129 5.81 4.13 -7.31
C LEU A 129 4.59 4.59 -8.11
N THR A 130 3.74 3.68 -8.59
CA THR A 130 2.53 4.04 -9.36
C THR A 130 1.53 4.81 -8.51
N GLY A 131 1.42 4.49 -7.22
CA GLY A 131 0.61 5.22 -6.25
C GLY A 131 1.14 6.64 -5.96
N ILE A 132 2.45 6.86 -5.90
CA ILE A 132 3.01 8.21 -5.73
C ILE A 132 2.80 9.03 -7.01
N ILE A 133 3.01 8.43 -8.19
CA ILE A 133 2.79 9.08 -9.49
C ILE A 133 1.32 9.53 -9.65
N SER A 134 0.37 8.87 -8.97
CA SER A 134 -1.05 9.29 -9.03
C SER A 134 -1.26 10.71 -8.55
N MET A 135 -0.41 11.23 -7.65
CA MET A 135 -0.50 12.59 -7.12
C MET A 135 -0.37 13.66 -8.22
N ILE A 136 0.40 13.39 -9.27
CA ILE A 136 0.56 14.31 -10.39
C ILE A 136 -0.77 14.54 -11.10
N PHE A 137 -1.57 13.48 -11.28
CA PHE A 137 -2.88 13.57 -11.94
C PHE A 137 -3.92 14.37 -11.13
N PHE A 138 -3.77 14.41 -9.80
CA PHE A 138 -4.60 15.26 -8.94
C PHE A 138 -4.24 16.76 -9.03
N ASN A 139 -3.05 17.12 -9.50
CA ASN A 139 -2.67 18.52 -9.67
C ASN A 139 -3.22 19.13 -10.98
N PHE A 140 -3.49 18.29 -11.97
CA PHE A 140 -3.97 18.72 -13.30
C PHE A 140 -5.48 18.97 -13.37
N TYR A 141 -6.25 18.69 -12.32
CA TYR A 141 -7.72 18.77 -12.29
C TYR A 141 -8.22 19.53 -11.06
#